data_AF-A0A8H9JF50-F1
#
_entry.id   AF-A0A8H9JF50-F1
#
_cell.length_a   1.000
_cell.length_b   1.000
_cell.length_c   1.000
_cell.angle_alpha   90.00
_cell.angle_beta   90.00
_cell.angle_gamma   90.00
#
_symmetry.space_group_name_H-M   'P 1'
#
loop_
_entity.id
_entity.type
_entity.pdbx_description
1 polymer ?
#
loop_
_entity_poly.entity_id
_entity_poly.type
_entity_poly.pdbx_seq_one_letter_code
_entity_poly.pdbx_strand_id
1 'polypeptide(L)'
;MVNRRQDETATWFLLFATKAHWKEASKLEYIVDGMRWVLDNYESQQIRSLALPALGCGLGGLTWSAVGPILCSVVHEMRIPACVYLPAEGRPPDDELTAAFLIRPVADVLKP
;
A
#
# COMPACT_ATOMS: atom_id res chain seq x y z
N MET A 1 -33.66 10.19 -9.49
CA MET A 1 -32.34 10.14 -10.16
C MET A 1 -31.53 11.33 -9.66
N VAL A 2 -30.63 11.14 -8.70
CA VAL A 2 -29.78 12.25 -8.21
C VAL A 2 -28.62 12.42 -9.19
N ASN A 3 -28.64 13.58 -9.85
CA ASN A 3 -27.65 14.06 -10.77
C ASN A 3 -26.33 14.31 -10.02
N ARG A 4 -25.38 13.35 -10.10
CA ARG A 4 -23.99 13.57 -9.65
C ARG A 4 -23.36 14.58 -10.59
N ARG A 5 -23.39 15.86 -10.23
CA ARG A 5 -22.36 16.78 -10.73
C ARG A 5 -21.05 16.28 -10.13
N GLN A 6 -20.28 15.56 -10.94
CA GLN A 6 -18.94 15.11 -10.58
C GLN A 6 -18.08 16.35 -10.41
N ASP A 7 -17.61 16.57 -9.19
CA ASP A 7 -16.43 17.40 -8.98
C ASP A 7 -15.26 16.61 -9.57
N GLU A 8 -14.86 16.96 -10.79
CA GLU A 8 -13.84 16.25 -11.59
C GLU A 8 -12.44 16.28 -10.96
N THR A 9 -12.27 16.90 -9.77
CA THR A 9 -10.97 17.10 -9.12
C THR A 9 -10.87 16.58 -7.68
N ALA A 10 -11.91 15.92 -7.16
CA ALA A 10 -11.93 15.46 -5.77
C ALA A 10 -10.87 14.38 -5.49
N THR A 11 -9.98 14.65 -4.53
CA THR A 11 -9.01 13.69 -4.02
C THR A 11 -9.63 12.87 -2.89
N TRP A 12 -9.52 11.54 -2.98
CA TRP A 12 -10.09 10.61 -2.01
C TRP A 12 -9.02 10.04 -1.09
N PHE A 13 -9.40 9.76 0.16
CA PHE A 13 -8.54 9.13 1.16
C PHE A 13 -9.09 7.75 1.52
N LEU A 14 -8.29 6.71 1.25
CA LEU A 14 -8.54 5.37 1.76
C LEU A 14 -7.89 5.23 3.14
N LEU A 15 -8.71 5.11 4.19
CA LEU A 15 -8.22 4.94 5.55
C LEU A 15 -7.73 3.50 5.75
N PHE A 16 -6.44 3.29 5.55
CA PHE A 16 -5.80 1.99 5.68
C PHE A 16 -5.46 1.68 7.15
N ALA A 17 -6.23 0.79 7.78
CA ALA A 17 -5.99 0.40 9.17
C ALA A 17 -4.75 -0.52 9.28
N THR A 18 -3.68 -0.04 9.90
CA THR A 18 -2.45 -0.82 10.11
C THR A 18 -2.32 -1.38 11.53
N LYS A 19 -3.27 -1.09 12.42
CA LYS A 19 -3.33 -1.46 13.85
C LYS A 19 -4.78 -1.61 14.29
N ALA A 20 -5.04 -2.41 15.32
CA ALA A 20 -6.36 -2.50 15.94
C ALA A 20 -6.56 -1.39 16.98
N HIS A 21 -5.54 -1.14 17.80
CA HIS A 21 -5.51 -0.02 18.73
C HIS A 21 -4.26 0.84 18.53
N TRP A 22 -4.36 2.16 18.69
CA TRP A 22 -3.27 3.09 18.37
C TRP A 22 -1.99 2.88 19.20
N LYS A 23 -2.13 2.35 20.42
CA LYS A 23 -1.00 2.01 21.33
C LYS A 23 -0.27 0.73 20.94
N GLU A 24 -0.83 -0.10 20.05
CA GLU A 24 -0.24 -1.37 19.67
C GLU A 24 0.78 -1.19 18.53
N ALA A 25 1.59 -2.23 18.27
CA ALA A 25 2.42 -2.28 17.07
C ALA A 25 1.55 -2.54 15.82
N SER A 26 2.04 -2.10 14.66
CA SER A 26 1.43 -2.48 13.39
C SER A 26 1.68 -3.95 13.13
N LYS A 27 0.77 -4.59 12.41
CA LYS A 27 0.92 -6.00 12.06
C LYS A 27 1.02 -6.17 10.56
N LEU A 28 1.93 -7.04 10.14
CA LEU A 28 2.15 -7.33 8.72
C LEU A 28 0.89 -7.94 8.07
N GLU A 29 0.13 -8.77 8.82
CA GLU A 29 -1.16 -9.34 8.40
C GLU A 29 -2.14 -8.25 7.91
N TYR A 30 -2.24 -7.12 8.62
CA TYR A 30 -3.13 -6.03 8.23
C TYR A 30 -2.68 -5.34 6.94
N ILE A 31 -1.37 -5.31 6.68
CA ILE A 31 -0.82 -4.79 5.42
C ILE A 31 -1.16 -5.75 4.27
N VAL A 32 -0.96 -7.05 4.48
CA VAL A 32 -1.27 -8.08 3.48
C VAL A 32 -2.76 -8.06 3.13
N ASP A 33 -3.64 -8.12 4.13
CA ASP A 33 -5.09 -8.15 3.91
C ASP A 33 -5.60 -6.87 3.25
N GLY A 34 -5.13 -5.71 3.71
CA GLY A 34 -5.51 -4.43 3.13
C GLY A 34 -5.01 -4.27 1.68
N MET A 35 -3.79 -4.72 1.36
CA MET A 35 -3.29 -4.67 -0.01
C MET A 35 -3.97 -5.69 -0.93
N ARG A 36 -4.35 -6.86 -0.42
CA ARG A 36 -5.21 -7.81 -1.15
C ARG A 36 -6.54 -7.15 -1.51
N TRP A 37 -7.19 -6.49 -0.53
CA TRP A 37 -8.43 -5.77 -0.79
C TRP A 37 -8.24 -4.68 -1.85
N VAL A 38 -7.16 -3.90 -1.79
CA VAL A 38 -6.87 -2.87 -2.81
C VAL A 38 -6.76 -3.49 -4.20
N LEU A 39 -5.99 -4.56 -4.36
CA LEU A 39 -5.80 -5.24 -5.63
C LEU A 39 -7.12 -5.79 -6.20
N ASP A 40 -7.95 -6.38 -5.35
CA ASP A 40 -9.22 -7.00 -5.76
C ASP A 40 -10.31 -5.96 -6.10
N ASN A 41 -10.18 -4.72 -5.61
CA ASN A 41 -11.27 -3.74 -5.66
C ASN A 41 -10.96 -2.45 -6.42
N TYR A 42 -9.70 -2.13 -6.75
CA TYR A 42 -9.38 -0.80 -7.29
C TYR A 42 -10.16 -0.45 -8.57
N GLU A 43 -10.40 -1.42 -9.46
CA GLU A 43 -11.15 -1.22 -10.71
C GLU A 43 -12.63 -0.93 -10.45
N SER A 44 -13.27 -1.73 -9.58
CA SER A 44 -14.70 -1.57 -9.25
C SER A 44 -14.96 -0.29 -8.46
N GLN A 45 -13.99 0.14 -7.66
CA GLN A 45 -13.98 1.42 -6.94
C GLN A 45 -13.58 2.61 -7.84
N GLN A 46 -13.25 2.37 -9.11
CA GLN A 46 -12.84 3.38 -10.08
C GLN A 46 -11.63 4.22 -9.63
N ILE A 47 -10.70 3.61 -8.87
CA ILE A 47 -9.45 4.25 -8.47
C ILE A 47 -8.56 4.36 -9.72
N ARG A 48 -8.20 5.60 -10.08
CA ARG A 48 -7.43 5.89 -11.32
C ARG A 48 -5.95 6.15 -11.08
N SER A 49 -5.57 6.45 -9.85
CA SER A 49 -4.18 6.59 -9.41
C SER A 49 -4.10 6.36 -7.90
N LEU A 50 -2.92 6.00 -7.41
CA LEU A 50 -2.72 5.67 -6.00
C LEU A 50 -1.39 6.22 -5.46
N ALA A 51 -1.41 6.76 -4.25
CA ALA A 51 -0.23 7.13 -3.50
C ALA A 51 -0.27 6.45 -2.14
N LEU A 52 0.78 5.69 -1.81
CA LEU A 52 0.89 4.93 -0.56
C LEU A 52 2.10 5.40 0.24
N PRO A 53 1.96 5.67 1.55
CA PRO A 53 3.11 5.78 2.43
C PRO A 53 3.72 4.40 2.72
N ALA A 54 4.88 4.35 3.38
CA ALA A 54 5.43 3.12 3.95
C ALA A 54 4.54 2.61 5.12
N LEU A 55 3.47 1.90 4.78
CA LEU A 55 2.40 1.50 5.69
C LEU A 55 2.92 0.67 6.88
N GLY A 56 2.61 1.12 8.10
CA GLY A 56 3.00 0.42 9.33
C GLY A 56 4.49 0.50 9.68
N CYS A 57 5.30 1.19 8.87
CA CYS A 57 6.68 1.56 9.25
C CYS A 57 6.68 2.72 10.26
N GLY A 58 7.86 3.06 10.79
CA GLY A 58 8.04 4.14 11.76
C GLY A 58 7.40 3.80 13.11
N LEU A 59 6.41 4.61 13.55
CA LEU A 59 5.63 4.36 14.78
C LEU A 59 4.89 3.01 14.80
N GLY A 60 4.70 2.39 13.64
CA GLY A 60 4.15 1.03 13.54
C GLY A 60 5.13 -0.08 13.84
N GLY A 61 6.44 0.19 13.72
CA GLY A 61 7.51 -0.76 14.02
C GLY A 61 7.77 -1.82 12.94
N LEU A 62 7.04 -1.85 11.83
CA LEU A 62 7.37 -2.73 10.71
C LEU A 62 8.62 -2.22 9.98
N THR A 63 9.43 -3.15 9.48
CA THR A 63 10.59 -2.82 8.67
C THR A 63 10.19 -2.62 7.21
N TRP A 64 10.93 -1.75 6.50
CA TRP A 64 10.77 -1.61 5.05
C TRP A 64 11.02 -2.94 4.32
N SER A 65 12.01 -3.71 4.77
CA SER A 65 12.30 -5.03 4.21
C SER A 65 11.12 -6.01 4.22
N ALA A 66 10.20 -5.87 5.18
CA ALA A 66 8.98 -6.66 5.23
C ALA A 66 7.83 -6.04 4.41
N VAL A 67 7.66 -4.72 4.48
CA VAL A 67 6.51 -4.01 3.89
C VAL A 67 6.71 -3.66 2.42
N GLY A 68 7.90 -3.16 2.06
CA GLY A 68 8.25 -2.67 0.73
C GLY A 68 7.92 -3.69 -0.36
N PRO A 69 8.33 -4.97 -0.24
CA PRO A 69 8.00 -5.99 -1.24
C PRO A 69 6.49 -6.21 -1.41
N ILE A 70 5.69 -6.11 -0.34
CA ILE A 70 4.22 -6.26 -0.42
C ILE A 70 3.64 -5.08 -1.20
N LEU A 71 3.97 -3.85 -0.80
CA LEU A 71 3.42 -2.64 -1.45
C LEU A 71 3.80 -2.60 -2.92
N CYS A 72 5.10 -2.74 -3.21
CA CYS A 72 5.63 -2.61 -4.56
C CYS A 72 5.16 -3.72 -5.51
N SER A 73 5.09 -4.97 -5.05
CA SER A 73 4.59 -6.07 -5.89
C SER A 73 3.11 -5.88 -6.24
N VAL A 74 2.29 -5.46 -5.28
CA VAL A 74 0.86 -5.25 -5.52
C VAL A 74 0.63 -4.07 -6.47
N VAL A 75 1.28 -2.92 -6.23
CA VAL A 75 1.10 -1.77 -7.15
C VAL A 75 1.70 -2.00 -8.53
N HIS A 76 2.68 -2.91 -8.65
CA HIS A 76 3.24 -3.30 -9.94
C HIS A 76 2.24 -4.09 -10.82
N GLU A 77 1.39 -4.92 -10.20
CA GLU A 77 0.30 -5.61 -10.92
C GLU A 77 -0.85 -4.67 -11.31
N MET A 78 -1.00 -3.55 -10.60
CA MET A 78 -2.07 -2.60 -10.85
C MET A 78 -1.83 -1.83 -12.15
N ARG A 79 -2.86 -1.71 -13.00
CA ARG A 79 -2.77 -1.02 -14.31
C ARG A 79 -3.06 0.49 -14.21
N ILE A 80 -2.61 1.11 -13.13
CA ILE A 80 -2.81 2.54 -12.85
C ILE A 80 -1.50 3.20 -12.39
N PRO A 81 -1.33 4.51 -12.57
CA PRO A 81 -0.22 5.24 -11.96
C PRO A 81 -0.24 5.08 -10.43
N ALA A 82 0.86 4.57 -9.88
CA ALA A 82 1.01 4.36 -8.44
C ALA A 82 2.36 4.87 -7.94
N CYS A 83 2.37 5.50 -6.77
CA CYS A 83 3.58 5.97 -6.09
C CYS A 83 3.65 5.37 -4.68
N VAL A 84 4.81 4.81 -4.32
CA VAL A 84 5.09 4.36 -2.95
C VAL A 84 6.17 5.26 -2.35
N TYR A 85 5.85 5.91 -1.24
CA TYR A 85 6.77 6.78 -0.52
C TYR A 85 7.57 5.98 0.50
N LEU A 86 8.87 6.27 0.56
CA LEU A 86 9.79 5.64 1.50
C LEU A 86 9.50 6.05 2.96
N PRO A 87 9.93 5.24 3.95
CA PRO A 87 9.80 5.59 5.36
C PRO A 87 10.41 6.96 5.68
N ALA A 88 9.68 7.78 6.43
CA ALA A 88 10.12 9.13 6.80
C ALA A 88 11.29 9.12 7.80
N GLU A 89 11.41 8.07 8.61
CA GLU A 89 12.42 7.98 9.68
C GLU A 89 13.82 7.61 9.15
N GLY A 90 13.91 7.15 7.91
CA GLY A 90 15.18 6.81 7.28
C GLY A 90 14.99 6.18 5.92
N ARG A 91 15.87 6.55 4.98
CA ARG A 91 15.94 5.91 3.67
C ARG A 91 16.41 4.46 3.84
N PRO A 92 15.71 3.46 3.27
CA PRO A 92 16.19 2.08 3.26
C PRO A 92 17.54 1.95 2.55
N PRO A 93 18.33 0.91 2.88
CA PRO A 93 19.54 0.56 2.14
C PRO A 93 19.31 0.41 0.63
N ASP A 94 20.33 0.70 -0.18
CA ASP A 94 20.21 0.69 -1.65
C ASP A 94 19.79 -0.69 -2.22
N ASP A 95 20.23 -1.78 -1.59
CA ASP A 95 19.86 -3.14 -1.96
C ASP A 95 18.36 -3.43 -1.74
N GLU A 96 17.75 -2.81 -0.73
CA GLU A 96 16.30 -2.88 -0.46
C GLU A 96 15.44 -1.96 -1.35
N LEU A 97 16.08 -1.17 -2.22
CA LEU A 97 15.40 -0.28 -3.18
C LEU A 97 15.44 -0.83 -4.61
N THR A 98 16.09 -1.97 -4.82
CA THR A 98 16.17 -2.59 -6.14
C THR A 98 14.84 -3.22 -6.55
N ALA A 99 14.54 -3.21 -7.85
CA ALA A 99 13.37 -3.91 -8.38
C ALA A 99 13.41 -5.41 -8.06
N ALA A 100 14.60 -6.03 -8.07
CA ALA A 100 14.77 -7.44 -7.71
C ALA A 100 14.38 -7.74 -6.25
N PHE A 101 14.57 -6.79 -5.34
CA PHE A 101 14.17 -6.94 -3.95
C PHE A 101 12.66 -6.69 -3.75
N LEU A 102 12.16 -5.62 -4.37
CA LEU A 102 10.81 -5.08 -4.16
C LEU A 102 9.72 -5.78 -4.97
N ILE A 103 10.05 -6.31 -6.14
CA ILE A 103 9.08 -6.95 -7.04
C ILE A 103 9.21 -8.46 -6.90
N ARG A 104 8.19 -9.05 -6.28
CA ARG A 104 8.05 -10.50 -6.06
C ARG A 104 6.71 -10.95 -6.63
N PRO A 105 6.52 -12.25 -6.93
CA PRO A 105 5.22 -12.75 -7.31
C PRO A 105 4.16 -12.38 -6.27
N VAL A 106 3.01 -11.86 -6.69
CA VAL A 106 1.96 -11.44 -5.73
C VAL A 106 1.47 -12.60 -4.85
N ALA A 107 1.42 -13.80 -5.39
CA ALA A 107 1.13 -15.02 -4.63
C ALA A 107 2.14 -15.28 -3.49
N ASP A 108 3.37 -14.75 -3.59
CA ASP A 108 4.39 -14.92 -2.56
C ASP A 108 4.28 -13.90 -1.43
N VAL A 109 3.82 -12.68 -1.72
CA VAL A 109 3.74 -11.60 -0.73
C VAL A 109 2.36 -11.49 -0.09
N LEU A 110 1.31 -11.98 -0.75
CA LEU A 110 -0.04 -12.07 -0.22
C LEU A 110 -0.38 -13.50 0.25
N LYS A 111 0.53 -14.16 0.95
CA LYS A 111 0.22 -15.44 1.60
C LYS A 111 -0.74 -15.20 2.79
N PRO A 112 -1.73 -16.07 2.99
CA PRO A 112 -2.55 -16.05 4.20
C PRO A 112 -1.71 -16.33 5.45
#